data_AF-A0A5J4VM69-F1
#
_entry.id   AF-A0A5J4VM69-F1
#
_cell.length_a   1.000
_cell.length_b   1.000
_cell.length_c   1.000
_cell.angle_alpha   90.00
_cell.angle_beta   90.00
_cell.angle_gamma   90.00
#
_symmetry.space_group_name_H-M   'P 1'
#
loop_
_entity.id
_entity.type
_entity.pdbx_description
1 polymer ?
#
loop_
_entity_poly.entity_id
_entity_poly.type
_entity_poly.pdbx_seq_one_letter_code
_entity_poly.pdbx_strand_id
1 'polypeptide(L)'
;MLLTLMDGIKGRSQVVVIGATNRSNAVDPALRHFGLFDQEIYIGILDLAGRIKILNIQAKNMKLTDNVDLEAITKESHGYYGADLASLTVEAAMQCIREKMVLFDIEEDEIDAELLNSMSVTNDHFKASLLKSSLSMLSEFFVEVPYIKLDDVGGLDDVKKNLKELIQYLVEFPEYFEKFGITTHRGVLYIGPPGRWKTLMAKAITTELQAKFNTIKRV
;
A
#
# COMPACT_ATOMS: atom_id res chain seq x y z
N MET A 1 -12.10 -27.35 19.10
CA MET A 1 -11.90 -28.49 18.19
C MET A 1 -10.53 -28.45 17.51
N LEU A 2 -10.10 -27.31 16.93
CA LEU A 2 -8.78 -27.18 16.29
C LEU A 2 -7.59 -27.36 17.26
N LEU A 3 -7.67 -26.77 18.47
CA LEU A 3 -6.62 -26.87 19.49
C LEU A 3 -6.26 -28.33 19.85
N THR A 4 -7.28 -29.16 20.07
CA THR A 4 -7.12 -30.59 20.40
C THR A 4 -6.46 -31.39 19.28
N LEU A 5 -6.73 -31.03 18.02
CA LEU A 5 -6.07 -31.67 16.87
C LEU A 5 -4.61 -31.25 16.76
N MET A 6 -4.30 -29.97 17.00
CA MET A 6 -2.92 -29.47 16.94
C MET A 6 -2.04 -30.01 18.08
N ASP A 7 -2.59 -30.18 19.29
CA ASP A 7 -1.85 -30.85 20.37
C ASP A 7 -1.59 -32.33 20.07
N GLY A 8 -2.49 -33.00 19.32
CA GLY A 8 -2.29 -34.38 18.86
C GLY A 8 -1.18 -34.54 17.82
N ILE A 9 -0.82 -33.49 17.08
CA ILE A 9 0.22 -33.51 16.03
C ILE A 9 1.63 -33.57 16.63
N LYS A 10 1.83 -33.10 17.87
CA LYS A 10 3.14 -33.08 18.56
C LYS A 10 3.80 -34.46 18.71
N GLY A 11 3.05 -35.56 18.55
CA GLY A 11 3.52 -36.91 18.86
C GLY A 11 4.17 -37.70 17.73
N ARG A 12 3.79 -37.54 16.45
CA ARG A 12 4.16 -38.53 15.40
C ARG A 12 4.23 -38.06 13.92
N SER A 13 4.27 -36.77 13.60
CA SER A 13 4.21 -36.35 12.19
C SER A 13 5.10 -35.14 11.85
N GLN A 14 5.80 -35.21 10.70
CA GLN A 14 6.53 -34.10 10.08
C GLN A 14 5.56 -33.10 9.43
N VAL A 15 4.62 -32.57 10.20
CA VAL A 15 3.57 -31.68 9.70
C VAL A 15 3.81 -30.27 10.22
N VAL A 16 3.90 -29.31 9.29
CA VAL A 16 3.98 -27.89 9.60
C VAL A 16 2.62 -27.26 9.28
N VAL A 17 2.10 -26.46 10.21
CA VAL A 17 0.81 -25.75 10.04
C VAL A 17 1.10 -24.27 9.84
N ILE A 18 0.62 -23.71 8.72
CA ILE A 18 0.76 -22.28 8.40
C ILE A 18 -0.65 -21.68 8.38
N GLY A 19 -0.85 -20.60 9.14
CA GLY A 19 -2.10 -19.83 9.17
C GLY A 19 -1.91 -18.42 8.64
N ALA A 20 -2.94 -17.86 8.00
CA ALA A 20 -2.97 -16.48 7.55
C ALA A 20 -4.24 -15.79 8.08
N THR A 21 -4.11 -14.56 8.58
CA THR A 21 -5.23 -13.75 9.08
C THR A 21 -4.94 -12.27 8.88
N ASN A 22 -5.97 -11.50 8.49
CA ASN A 22 -5.91 -10.04 8.49
C ASN A 22 -6.18 -9.46 9.89
N ARG A 23 -6.58 -10.30 10.86
CA ARG A 23 -6.98 -9.92 12.22
C ARG A 23 -6.31 -10.82 13.24
N SER A 24 -5.03 -10.55 13.57
CA SER A 24 -4.29 -11.30 14.60
C SER A 24 -5.00 -11.29 15.97
N ASN A 25 -5.67 -10.18 16.30
CA ASN A 25 -6.44 -10.05 17.55
C ASN A 25 -7.73 -10.88 17.60
N ALA A 26 -8.21 -11.37 16.45
CA ALA A 26 -9.37 -12.26 16.39
C ALA A 26 -8.99 -13.74 16.55
N VAL A 27 -7.68 -14.06 16.56
CA VAL A 27 -7.19 -15.40 16.82
C VAL A 27 -7.19 -15.65 18.33
N ASP A 28 -7.76 -16.79 18.74
CA ASP A 28 -7.78 -17.22 20.13
C ASP A 28 -6.34 -17.25 20.72
N PRO A 29 -6.06 -16.52 21.81
CA PRO A 29 -4.75 -16.53 22.47
C PRO A 29 -4.23 -17.93 22.80
N ALA A 30 -5.11 -18.90 23.06
CA ALA A 30 -4.72 -20.28 23.36
C ALA A 30 -4.00 -20.97 22.18
N LEU A 31 -4.27 -20.53 20.93
CA LEU A 31 -3.60 -21.06 19.73
C LEU A 31 -2.23 -20.41 19.47
N ARG A 32 -1.94 -19.29 20.12
CA ARG A 32 -0.71 -18.49 19.93
C ARG A 32 0.41 -18.86 20.94
N HIS A 33 0.26 -20.01 21.59
CA HIS A 33 1.19 -20.49 22.60
C HIS A 33 2.25 -21.42 21.98
N PHE A 34 3.39 -21.55 22.67
CA PHE A 34 4.50 -22.45 22.35
C PHE A 34 4.05 -23.86 21.89
N GLY A 35 4.53 -24.31 20.74
CA GLY A 35 4.19 -25.60 20.12
C GLY A 35 2.90 -25.62 19.29
N LEU A 36 2.29 -24.47 19.03
CA LEU A 36 1.14 -24.28 18.13
C LEU A 36 1.48 -23.20 17.07
N PHE A 37 0.84 -22.03 17.12
CA PHE A 37 1.29 -20.84 16.37
C PHE A 37 2.21 -19.99 17.26
N ASP A 38 3.39 -20.51 17.53
CA ASP A 38 4.40 -19.87 18.37
C ASP A 38 5.35 -18.95 17.59
N GLN A 39 5.26 -18.96 16.26
CA GLN A 39 5.91 -18.00 15.37
C GLN A 39 4.87 -17.13 14.67
N GLU A 40 4.98 -15.82 14.88
CA GLU A 40 4.15 -14.80 14.22
C GLU A 40 5.00 -13.95 13.29
N ILE A 41 4.65 -13.96 12.00
CA ILE A 41 5.32 -13.15 10.99
C ILE A 41 4.33 -12.07 10.53
N TYR A 42 4.70 -10.81 10.78
CA TYR A 42 3.92 -9.66 10.33
C TYR A 42 4.32 -9.30 8.90
N ILE A 43 3.37 -9.41 7.97
CA ILE A 43 3.55 -8.93 6.60
C ILE A 43 3.20 -7.44 6.56
N GLY A 44 4.21 -6.61 6.37
CA GLY A 44 4.09 -5.15 6.33
C GLY A 44 3.53 -4.61 5.02
N ILE A 45 3.32 -3.29 5.01
CA ILE A 45 2.98 -2.54 3.79
C ILE A 45 4.21 -2.50 2.88
N LEU A 46 3.99 -2.56 1.57
CA LEU A 46 5.05 -2.48 0.58
C LEU A 46 5.58 -1.05 0.43
N ASP A 47 6.89 -0.92 0.47
CA ASP A 47 7.59 0.27 0.04
C ASP A 47 7.60 0.39 -1.50
N LEU A 48 8.13 1.50 -2.02
CA LEU A 48 8.18 1.72 -3.47
C LEU A 48 8.91 0.58 -4.19
N ALA A 49 10.06 0.14 -3.65
CA ALA A 49 10.84 -0.95 -4.23
C ALA A 49 10.07 -2.28 -4.24
N GLY A 50 9.34 -2.59 -3.18
CA GLY A 50 8.46 -3.76 -3.10
C GLY A 50 7.32 -3.69 -4.11
N ARG A 51 6.66 -2.55 -4.25
CA ARG A 51 5.59 -2.36 -5.24
C ARG A 51 6.12 -2.52 -6.67
N ILE A 52 7.29 -1.97 -6.99
CA ILE A 52 7.92 -2.11 -8.32
C ILE A 52 8.16 -3.59 -8.62
N LYS A 53 8.69 -4.35 -7.64
CA LYS A 53 8.92 -5.80 -7.81
C LYS A 53 7.61 -6.55 -8.06
N ILE A 54 6.56 -6.25 -7.31
CA ILE A 54 5.26 -6.91 -7.52
C ILE A 54 4.70 -6.56 -8.89
N LEU A 55 4.70 -5.29 -9.28
CA LEU A 55 4.17 -4.88 -10.58
C LEU A 55 4.95 -5.55 -11.73
N ASN A 56 6.27 -5.65 -11.62
CA ASN A 56 7.11 -6.41 -12.56
C ASN A 56 6.73 -7.90 -12.63
N ILE A 57 6.46 -8.54 -11.48
CA ILE A 57 6.02 -9.95 -11.46
C ILE A 57 4.65 -10.11 -12.12
N GLN A 58 3.70 -9.22 -11.82
CA GLN A 58 2.35 -9.26 -12.39
C GLN A 58 2.37 -9.01 -13.90
N ALA A 59 3.22 -8.08 -14.37
CA ALA A 59 3.32 -7.74 -15.78
C ALA A 59 4.25 -8.69 -16.58
N LYS A 60 4.93 -9.64 -15.93
CA LYS A 60 5.96 -10.51 -16.56
C LYS A 60 5.45 -11.28 -17.79
N ASN A 61 4.20 -11.74 -17.75
CA ASN A 61 3.60 -12.53 -18.83
C ASN A 61 2.76 -11.67 -19.79
N MET A 62 2.72 -10.35 -19.59
CA MET A 62 2.00 -9.45 -20.46
C MET A 62 2.89 -9.03 -21.63
N LYS A 63 2.30 -8.92 -22.80
CA LYS A 63 2.95 -8.28 -23.94
C LYS A 63 2.92 -6.78 -23.73
N LEU A 64 4.02 -6.22 -23.25
CA LEU A 64 4.20 -4.77 -23.07
C LEU A 64 4.89 -4.17 -24.29
N THR A 65 4.65 -2.89 -24.57
CA THR A 65 5.49 -2.14 -25.50
C THR A 65 6.80 -1.72 -24.82
N ASP A 66 7.86 -1.52 -25.62
CA ASP A 66 9.21 -1.18 -25.11
C ASP A 66 9.26 0.12 -24.29
N ASN A 67 8.26 0.99 -24.46
CA ASN A 67 8.18 2.29 -23.80
C ASN A 67 7.45 2.25 -22.44
N VAL A 68 6.97 1.09 -21.99
CA VAL A 68 6.23 0.99 -20.72
C VAL A 68 7.19 1.22 -19.54
N ASP A 69 6.90 2.24 -18.73
CA ASP A 69 7.68 2.57 -17.54
C ASP A 69 6.91 2.16 -16.28
N LEU A 70 7.17 0.91 -15.84
CA LEU A 70 6.56 0.36 -14.63
C LEU A 70 7.01 1.10 -13.36
N GLU A 71 8.18 1.74 -13.35
CA GLU A 71 8.62 2.51 -12.19
C GLU A 71 7.80 3.80 -12.06
N ALA A 72 7.58 4.52 -13.16
CA ALA A 72 6.72 5.70 -13.19
C ALA A 72 5.29 5.36 -12.77
N ILE A 73 4.73 4.28 -13.33
CA ILE A 73 3.39 3.80 -12.95
C ILE A 73 3.32 3.48 -11.45
N THR A 74 4.36 2.84 -10.89
CA THR A 74 4.39 2.49 -9.46
C THR A 74 4.54 3.71 -8.55
N LYS A 75 5.23 4.76 -9.02
CA LYS A 75 5.31 6.03 -8.29
C LYS A 75 3.93 6.67 -8.19
N GLU A 76 3.12 6.61 -9.24
CA GLU A 76 1.75 7.15 -9.25
C GLU A 76 0.75 6.27 -8.47
N SER A 77 1.02 4.97 -8.31
CA SER A 77 0.17 4.02 -7.58
C SER A 77 0.38 4.07 -6.05
N HIS A 78 0.27 5.27 -5.46
CA HIS A 78 0.43 5.46 -4.02
C HIS A 78 -0.66 4.72 -3.23
N GLY A 79 -0.25 4.00 -2.17
CA GLY A 79 -1.17 3.26 -1.29
C GLY A 79 -1.69 1.94 -1.88
N TYR A 80 -1.19 1.52 -3.05
CA TYR A 80 -1.56 0.24 -3.65
C TYR A 80 -0.86 -0.91 -2.93
N TYR A 81 -1.63 -1.95 -2.63
CA TYR A 81 -1.15 -3.23 -2.10
C TYR A 81 -0.98 -4.26 -3.23
N GLY A 82 -0.48 -5.45 -2.88
CA GLY A 82 -0.28 -6.50 -3.87
C GLY A 82 -1.53 -6.83 -4.70
N ALA A 83 -2.70 -6.85 -4.06
CA ALA A 83 -3.99 -7.07 -4.74
C ALA A 83 -4.41 -5.91 -5.66
N ASP A 84 -4.11 -4.67 -5.26
CA ASP A 84 -4.41 -3.48 -6.07
C ASP A 84 -3.52 -3.43 -7.31
N LEU A 85 -2.22 -3.72 -7.16
CA LEU A 85 -1.28 -3.79 -8.28
C LEU A 85 -1.64 -4.90 -9.26
N ALA A 86 -2.10 -6.05 -8.76
CA ALA A 86 -2.62 -7.13 -9.61
C ALA A 86 -3.88 -6.67 -10.37
N SER A 87 -4.82 -6.03 -9.68
CA SER A 87 -6.05 -5.50 -10.30
C SER A 87 -5.75 -4.43 -11.35
N LEU A 88 -4.81 -3.51 -11.06
CA LEU A 88 -4.34 -2.49 -11.99
C LEU A 88 -3.79 -3.11 -13.28
N THR A 89 -2.99 -4.16 -13.13
CA THR A 89 -2.35 -4.89 -14.23
C THR A 89 -3.39 -5.58 -15.12
N VAL A 90 -4.38 -6.24 -14.51
CA VAL A 90 -5.50 -6.88 -15.22
C VAL A 90 -6.35 -5.84 -15.94
N GLU A 91 -6.69 -4.72 -15.29
CA GLU A 91 -7.50 -3.68 -15.91
C GLU A 91 -6.78 -3.02 -17.10
N ALA A 92 -5.45 -2.87 -17.04
CA ALA A 92 -4.66 -2.36 -18.16
C ALA A 92 -4.67 -3.34 -19.36
N ALA A 93 -4.61 -4.64 -19.10
CA ALA A 93 -4.78 -5.66 -20.14
C ALA A 93 -6.19 -5.60 -20.75
N MET A 94 -7.22 -5.50 -19.92
CA MET A 94 -8.60 -5.40 -20.38
C MET A 94 -8.85 -4.13 -21.20
N GLN A 95 -8.20 -3.02 -20.85
CA GLN A 95 -8.27 -1.79 -21.64
C GLN A 95 -7.69 -1.99 -23.04
N CYS A 96 -6.52 -2.63 -23.15
CA CYS A 96 -5.94 -3.01 -24.44
C CYS A 96 -6.87 -3.91 -25.26
N ILE A 97 -7.50 -4.89 -24.62
CA ILE A 97 -8.44 -5.81 -25.27
C ILE A 97 -9.67 -5.04 -25.79
N ARG A 98 -10.27 -4.17 -24.96
CA ARG A 98 -11.46 -3.40 -25.33
C ARG A 98 -11.21 -2.45 -26.51
N GLU A 99 -10.04 -1.81 -26.55
CA GLU A 99 -9.68 -0.91 -27.66
C GLU A 99 -9.56 -1.67 -28.99
N LYS A 100 -8.98 -2.87 -28.93
CA LYS A 100 -8.86 -3.73 -30.10
C LYS A 100 -10.17 -4.43 -30.44
N MET A 101 -11.05 -4.70 -29.46
CA MET A 101 -12.39 -5.31 -29.63
C MET A 101 -13.30 -4.56 -30.60
N VAL A 102 -13.13 -3.24 -30.74
CA VAL A 102 -13.88 -2.45 -31.74
C VAL A 102 -13.57 -2.87 -33.18
N LEU A 103 -12.42 -3.53 -33.40
CA LEU A 103 -11.99 -4.05 -34.70
C LEU A 103 -12.42 -5.51 -34.93
N PHE A 104 -13.08 -6.16 -33.96
CA PHE A 104 -13.53 -7.54 -34.09
C PHE A 104 -14.90 -7.57 -34.76
N ASP A 105 -15.06 -8.49 -35.70
CA ASP A 105 -16.39 -8.96 -36.06
C ASP A 105 -16.80 -10.03 -35.03
N ILE A 106 -17.85 -9.78 -34.26
CA ILE A 106 -18.27 -10.66 -33.14
C ILE A 106 -18.84 -11.98 -33.68
N GLU A 107 -19.05 -12.07 -34.99
CA GLU A 107 -19.62 -13.22 -35.69
C GLU A 107 -18.57 -14.26 -36.13
N GLU A 108 -17.26 -13.95 -36.05
CA GLU A 108 -16.20 -14.90 -36.39
C GLU A 108 -15.64 -15.64 -35.16
N ASP A 109 -15.51 -16.97 -35.27
CA ASP A 109 -15.01 -17.85 -34.20
C ASP A 109 -13.47 -17.83 -34.06
N GLU A 110 -12.74 -17.21 -35.00
CA GLU A 110 -11.28 -17.17 -35.03
C GLU A 110 -10.76 -15.73 -34.95
N ILE A 111 -9.75 -15.50 -34.10
CA ILE A 111 -9.07 -14.20 -33.98
C ILE A 111 -7.85 -14.21 -34.89
N ASP A 112 -7.73 -13.21 -35.76
CA ASP A 112 -6.58 -13.04 -36.65
C ASP A 112 -5.25 -12.99 -35.87
N ALA A 113 -4.28 -13.78 -36.32
CA ALA A 113 -2.94 -13.84 -35.77
C ALA A 113 -2.20 -12.49 -35.88
N GLU A 114 -2.46 -11.67 -36.91
CA GLU A 114 -1.90 -10.33 -37.02
C GLU A 114 -2.44 -9.40 -35.92
N LEU A 115 -3.74 -9.50 -35.63
CA LEU A 115 -4.37 -8.75 -34.56
C LEU A 115 -3.83 -9.15 -33.19
N LEU A 116 -3.75 -10.44 -32.89
CA LEU A 116 -3.14 -10.96 -31.65
C LEU A 116 -1.70 -10.48 -31.49
N ASN A 117 -0.92 -10.45 -32.57
CA ASN A 117 0.44 -9.94 -32.55
C ASN A 117 0.49 -8.42 -32.32
N SER A 118 -0.54 -7.68 -32.71
CA SER A 118 -0.65 -6.24 -32.47
C SER A 118 -1.12 -5.88 -31.05
N MET A 119 -1.63 -6.84 -30.25
CA MET A 119 -2.12 -6.60 -28.90
C MET A 119 -0.95 -6.45 -27.92
N SER A 120 -0.57 -5.20 -27.64
CA SER A 120 0.47 -4.87 -26.67
C SER A 120 -0.02 -3.79 -25.72
N VAL A 121 0.22 -3.98 -24.42
CA VAL A 121 -0.19 -3.04 -23.38
C VAL A 121 0.79 -1.86 -23.32
N THR A 122 0.25 -0.65 -23.25
CA THR A 122 0.99 0.61 -23.26
C THR A 122 0.86 1.35 -21.93
N ASN A 123 1.67 2.41 -21.74
CA ASN A 123 1.53 3.31 -20.59
C ASN A 123 0.13 3.93 -20.48
N ASP A 124 -0.52 4.21 -21.62
CA ASP A 124 -1.84 4.85 -21.62
C ASP A 124 -2.91 3.92 -21.08
N HIS A 125 -2.81 2.60 -21.33
CA HIS A 125 -3.68 1.63 -20.68
C HIS A 125 -3.52 1.66 -19.16
N PHE A 126 -2.28 1.65 -18.65
CA PHE A 126 -2.03 1.74 -17.20
C PHE A 126 -2.54 3.04 -16.59
N LYS A 127 -2.34 4.19 -17.26
CA LYS A 127 -2.85 5.49 -16.82
C LYS A 127 -4.38 5.51 -16.78
N ALA A 128 -5.04 4.97 -17.81
CA ALA A 128 -6.49 4.84 -17.84
C ALA A 128 -7.01 3.94 -16.71
N SER A 129 -6.29 2.87 -16.39
CA SER A 129 -6.64 1.96 -15.29
C SER A 129 -6.45 2.59 -13.90
N LEU A 130 -5.40 3.40 -13.69
CA LEU A 130 -5.17 4.12 -12.43
C LEU A 130 -6.35 5.03 -12.04
N LEU A 131 -7.05 5.60 -13.03
CA LEU A 131 -8.24 6.43 -12.80
C LEU A 131 -9.49 5.63 -12.42
N LYS A 132 -9.53 4.33 -12.75
CA LYS A 132 -10.68 3.45 -12.51
C LYS A 132 -10.51 2.52 -11.31
N SER A 133 -9.27 2.21 -10.91
CA SER A 133 -9.02 1.26 -9.83
C SER A 133 -9.46 1.81 -8.48
N SER A 134 -10.46 1.15 -7.88
CA SER A 134 -10.81 1.33 -6.47
C SER A 134 -9.76 0.64 -5.60
N LEU A 135 -9.14 1.37 -4.69
CA LEU A 135 -8.19 0.84 -3.71
C LEU A 135 -8.89 -0.17 -2.78
N SER A 136 -8.46 -1.43 -2.79
CA SER A 136 -8.95 -2.49 -1.90
C SER A 136 -8.72 -2.17 -0.43
N MET A 137 -7.75 -1.31 -0.10
CA MET A 137 -7.53 -0.87 1.26
C MET A 137 -8.64 0.03 1.83
N LEU A 138 -9.48 0.62 0.98
CA LEU A 138 -10.61 1.44 1.42
C LEU A 138 -11.72 0.61 2.10
N SER A 139 -11.70 -0.73 1.98
CA SER A 139 -12.73 -1.60 2.55
C SER A 139 -12.43 -2.16 3.94
N GLU A 140 -11.16 -2.22 4.40
CA GLU A 140 -10.84 -2.90 5.67
C GLU A 140 -10.02 -2.12 6.71
N PHE A 141 -9.43 -0.96 6.41
CA PHE A 141 -8.85 -0.11 7.44
C PHE A 141 -9.04 1.36 7.10
N PHE A 142 -9.74 2.12 7.96
CA PHE A 142 -9.65 3.57 7.98
C PHE A 142 -8.22 3.98 8.36
N VAL A 143 -7.32 4.00 7.38
CA VAL A 143 -6.16 4.88 7.38
C VAL A 143 -6.49 5.95 6.34
N GLU A 144 -7.17 7.00 6.78
CA GLU A 144 -7.23 8.22 5.99
C GLU A 144 -5.78 8.72 5.85
N VAL A 145 -5.13 8.45 4.72
CA VAL A 145 -4.07 9.34 4.24
C VAL A 145 -4.82 10.57 3.74
N PRO A 146 -4.87 11.65 4.53
CA PRO A 146 -5.68 12.80 4.18
C PRO A 146 -5.07 13.43 2.95
N TYR A 147 -5.82 13.66 1.88
CA TYR A 147 -5.35 14.44 0.76
C TYR A 147 -5.46 15.94 1.10
N ILE A 148 -4.77 16.37 2.15
CA ILE A 148 -4.73 17.75 2.62
C ILE A 148 -3.28 18.18 2.49
N LYS A 149 -3.02 19.20 1.68
CA LYS A 149 -1.70 19.82 1.58
C LYS A 149 -1.55 20.83 2.71
N LEU A 150 -0.31 21.15 3.06
CA LEU A 150 -0.01 22.19 4.05
C LEU A 150 -0.59 23.56 3.63
N ASP A 151 -0.70 23.78 2.32
CA ASP A 151 -1.32 24.96 1.70
C ASP A 151 -2.84 25.02 1.90
N ASP A 152 -3.50 23.89 2.12
CA ASP A 152 -4.94 23.81 2.38
C ASP A 152 -5.31 24.22 3.82
N VAL A 153 -4.31 24.39 4.70
CA VAL A 153 -4.47 24.89 6.07
C VAL A 153 -4.33 26.42 6.05
N GLY A 154 -5.40 27.18 6.26
CA GLY A 154 -5.31 28.65 6.28
C GLY A 154 -4.49 29.21 7.45
N GLY A 155 -3.54 30.12 7.17
CA GLY A 155 -2.70 30.81 8.16
C GLY A 155 -1.63 29.92 8.82
N LEU A 156 -1.10 30.36 9.97
CA LEU A 156 -0.08 29.64 10.77
C LEU A 156 1.26 29.40 10.04
N ASP A 157 1.66 30.30 9.14
CA ASP A 157 2.80 30.10 8.24
C ASP A 157 4.13 29.87 8.98
N ASP A 158 4.35 30.59 10.09
CA ASP A 158 5.53 30.37 10.94
C ASP A 158 5.52 28.99 11.61
N VAL A 159 4.34 28.51 12.03
CA VAL A 159 4.18 27.20 12.68
C VAL A 159 4.36 26.08 11.65
N LYS A 160 3.78 26.23 10.45
CA LYS A 160 3.95 25.31 9.32
C LYS A 160 5.42 25.16 8.95
N LYS A 161 6.14 26.27 8.81
CA LYS A 161 7.56 26.29 8.47
C LYS A 161 8.41 25.62 9.55
N ASN A 162 8.25 26.04 10.81
CA ASN A 162 9.01 25.46 11.93
C ASN A 162 8.77 23.95 12.07
N LEU A 163 7.54 23.50 11.89
CA LEU A 163 7.20 22.09 12.01
C LEU A 163 7.76 21.27 10.85
N LYS A 164 7.71 21.80 9.62
CA LYS A 164 8.31 21.18 8.45
C LYS A 164 9.82 21.02 8.64
N GLU A 165 10.51 22.09 9.03
CA GLU A 165 11.95 22.06 9.33
C GLU A 165 12.27 21.05 10.42
N LEU A 166 11.55 21.07 11.55
CA LEU A 166 11.78 20.17 12.67
C LEU A 166 11.64 18.71 12.27
N ILE A 167 10.61 18.35 11.50
CA ILE A 167 10.40 16.96 11.09
C ILE A 167 11.39 16.56 10.00
N GLN A 168 11.70 17.46 9.06
CA GLN A 168 12.70 17.22 8.02
C GLN A 168 14.07 16.96 8.64
N TYR A 169 14.49 17.75 9.65
CA TYR A 169 15.75 17.52 10.35
C TYR A 169 15.81 16.15 11.05
N LEU A 170 14.69 15.70 11.62
CA LEU A 170 14.60 14.40 12.29
C LEU A 170 14.70 13.22 11.30
N VAL A 171 14.21 13.39 10.07
CA VAL A 171 14.25 12.35 9.03
C VAL A 171 15.58 12.34 8.29
N GLU A 172 16.12 13.50 7.95
CA GLU A 172 17.34 13.64 7.14
C GLU A 172 18.64 13.47 7.96
N PHE A 173 18.63 13.81 9.26
CA PHE A 173 19.85 13.87 10.08
C PHE A 173 19.79 13.05 11.39
N PRO A 174 19.30 11.80 11.40
CA PRO A 174 19.17 11.00 12.63
C PRO A 174 20.52 10.77 13.33
N GLU A 175 21.60 10.64 12.55
CA GLU A 175 22.96 10.35 13.04
C GLU A 175 23.57 11.48 13.89
N TYR A 176 23.16 12.72 13.65
CA TYR A 176 23.62 13.87 14.43
C TYR A 176 23.05 13.80 15.85
N PHE A 177 21.81 13.38 16.02
CA PHE A 177 21.18 13.24 17.34
C PHE A 177 21.80 12.11 18.16
N GLU A 178 22.20 11.01 17.52
CA GLU A 178 22.91 9.90 18.17
C GLU A 178 24.30 10.32 18.67
N LYS A 179 25.04 11.11 17.87
CA LYS A 179 26.37 11.63 18.26
C LYS A 179 26.34 12.54 19.49
N PHE A 180 25.23 13.23 19.73
CA PHE A 180 25.04 14.08 20.92
C PHE A 180 24.43 13.33 22.11
N GLY A 181 24.25 12.01 22.02
CA GLY A 181 23.70 11.19 23.11
C GLY A 181 22.22 11.50 23.42
N ILE A 182 21.51 12.12 22.48
CA ILE A 182 20.10 12.48 22.64
C ILE A 182 19.24 11.30 22.17
N THR A 183 18.47 10.71 23.09
CA THR A 183 17.45 9.72 22.73
C THR A 183 16.27 10.46 22.07
N THR A 184 16.05 10.23 20.78
CA THR A 184 14.95 10.88 20.04
C THR A 184 13.60 10.41 20.60
N HIS A 185 12.94 11.24 21.41
CA HIS A 185 11.57 11.00 21.85
C HIS A 185 10.61 11.62 20.80
N ARG A 186 9.84 10.77 20.12
CA ARG A 186 9.20 11.05 18.82
C ARG A 186 7.74 11.51 18.93
N GLY A 187 7.49 12.60 19.66
CA GLY A 187 6.12 13.11 19.84
C GLY A 187 6.01 14.61 19.62
N VAL A 188 5.21 15.03 18.64
CA VAL A 188 4.77 16.42 18.50
C VAL A 188 3.36 16.54 19.09
N LEU A 189 3.19 17.42 20.08
CA LEU A 189 1.91 17.67 20.75
C LEU A 189 1.33 19.04 20.33
N TYR A 190 0.18 19.03 19.66
CA TYR A 190 -0.53 20.27 19.28
C TYR A 190 -1.41 20.80 20.44
N ILE A 191 -0.95 21.85 21.12
CA ILE A 191 -1.71 22.54 22.18
C ILE A 191 -2.38 23.81 21.61
N GLY A 192 -3.58 24.15 22.09
CA GLY A 192 -4.33 25.30 21.61
C GLY A 192 -5.86 25.17 21.79
N PRO A 193 -6.63 26.21 21.45
CA PRO A 193 -8.08 26.24 21.62
C PRO A 193 -8.79 25.14 20.81
N PRO A 194 -10.00 24.70 21.23
CA PRO A 194 -10.77 23.68 20.52
C PRO A 194 -11.06 24.12 19.07
N GLY A 195 -10.79 23.24 18.11
CA GLY A 195 -10.96 23.54 16.69
C GLY A 195 -10.45 22.42 15.80
N ARG A 196 -10.84 22.43 14.52
CA ARG A 196 -10.46 21.39 13.54
C ARG A 196 -9.00 21.50 13.07
N TRP A 197 -8.35 22.64 13.28
CA TRP A 197 -7.03 22.96 12.74
C TRP A 197 -5.92 22.02 13.21
N LYS A 198 -5.93 21.56 14.47
CA LYS A 198 -4.91 20.63 14.99
C LYS A 198 -4.93 19.29 14.26
N THR A 199 -6.13 18.76 14.09
CA THR A 199 -6.34 17.51 13.35
C THR A 199 -6.01 17.70 11.88
N LEU A 200 -6.42 18.84 11.28
CA LEU A 200 -6.09 19.16 9.89
C LEU A 200 -4.57 19.33 9.66
N MET A 201 -3.85 19.92 10.59
CA MET A 201 -2.41 20.12 10.50
C MET A 201 -1.63 18.81 10.65
N ALA A 202 -2.01 17.97 11.63
CA ALA A 202 -1.44 16.63 11.75
C ALA A 202 -1.66 15.78 10.49
N LYS A 203 -2.84 15.94 9.88
CA LYS A 203 -3.20 15.34 8.61
C LYS A 203 -2.31 15.84 7.47
N ALA A 204 -2.18 17.16 7.30
CA ALA A 204 -1.42 17.77 6.21
C ALA A 204 0.09 17.47 6.24
N ILE A 205 0.71 17.49 7.42
CA ILE A 205 2.12 17.12 7.60
C ILE A 205 2.37 15.67 7.19
N THR A 206 1.42 14.78 7.49
CA THR A 206 1.60 13.36 7.19
C THR A 206 1.59 13.09 5.69
N THR A 207 0.77 13.84 4.95
CA THR A 207 0.70 13.81 3.49
C THR A 207 1.99 14.29 2.85
N GLU A 208 2.59 15.37 3.36
CA GLU A 208 3.82 15.95 2.83
C GLU A 208 5.05 15.07 3.07
N LEU A 209 5.08 14.35 4.19
CA LEU A 209 6.16 13.43 4.56
C LEU A 209 5.98 12.01 3.99
N GLN A 210 4.89 11.77 3.25
CA GLN A 210 4.49 10.42 2.80
C GLN A 210 4.49 9.39 3.95
N ALA A 211 4.18 9.84 5.17
CA ALA A 211 4.27 9.04 6.37
C ALA A 211 2.93 8.38 6.70
N LYS A 212 2.95 7.39 7.60
CA LYS A 212 1.72 6.71 8.06
C LYS A 212 1.02 7.54 9.14
N PHE A 213 -0.25 7.89 8.93
CA PHE A 213 -1.07 8.59 9.93
C PHE A 213 -1.90 7.60 10.76
N ASN A 214 -1.71 7.57 12.08
CA ASN A 214 -2.56 6.80 12.99
C ASN A 214 -3.27 7.75 13.96
N THR A 215 -4.60 7.81 13.93
CA THR A 215 -5.37 8.57 14.93
C THR A 215 -5.83 7.64 16.05
N ILE A 216 -5.43 7.92 17.29
CA ILE A 216 -5.96 7.25 18.48
C ILE A 216 -7.00 8.19 19.12
N LYS A 217 -8.29 7.86 18.98
CA LYS A 217 -9.35 8.50 19.76
C LYS A 217 -9.57 7.68 21.03
N ARG A 218 -9.49 8.32 22.19
CA ARG A 218 -9.87 7.70 23.46
C ARG A 218 -11.40 7.52 23.43
N VAL A 219 -11.85 6.27 23.43
CA VAL A 219 -13.26 5.90 23.67
C VAL A 219 -13.58 6.15 25.14
#